data_AF-A0A927MQD6-F1
#
_entry.id   AF-A0A927MQD6-F1
#
_cell.length_a   1.000
_cell.length_b   1.000
_cell.length_c   1.000
_cell.angle_alpha   90.00
_cell.angle_beta   90.00
_cell.angle_gamma   90.00
#
_symmetry.space_group_name_H-M   'P 1'
#
loop_
_entity.id
_entity.type
_entity.pdbx_description
1 polymer ?
#
loop_
_entity_poly.entity_id
_entity_poly.type
_entity_poly.pdbx_seq_one_letter_code
_entity_poly.pdbx_strand_id
1 'polypeptide(L)'
;MSDPQQSASGSSPVLDEALHRLSQTGPEFRGGLSNHGPMVVEALVRLGRQDEVERWVDGYLPQLAERPTPSARISEADEREALGDYRRVGDWLAYFTEQLEEAP
;
A
#
# COMPACT_ATOMS: atom_id res chain seq x y z
N MET A 1 15.25 20.37 32.93
CA MET A 1 14.29 20.56 31.83
C MET A 1 14.26 19.25 31.07
N SER A 2 13.37 18.36 31.50
CA SER A 2 13.19 17.06 30.87
C SER A 2 12.18 17.23 29.75
N ASP A 3 12.56 16.76 28.56
CA ASP A 3 11.75 16.75 27.35
C ASP A 3 10.67 15.66 27.49
N PRO A 4 9.38 15.99 27.66
CA PRO A 4 8.36 14.99 27.91
C PRO A 4 7.60 14.69 26.61
N GLN A 5 8.30 14.18 25.58
CA GLN A 5 7.60 13.61 24.42
C GLN A 5 8.44 12.58 23.65
N GLN A 6 8.98 11.58 24.35
CA GLN A 6 9.25 10.28 23.74
C GLN A 6 8.41 9.24 24.47
N SER A 7 7.21 8.99 23.95
CA SER A 7 6.36 7.87 24.38
C SER A 7 5.45 7.45 23.22
N ALA A 8 5.59 6.17 22.86
CA ALA A 8 4.96 5.39 21.77
C ALA A 8 5.44 5.72 20.35
N SER A 9 5.97 4.72 19.66
CA SER A 9 5.86 4.59 18.20
C SER A 9 4.37 4.47 17.86
N GLY A 10 3.67 5.60 17.95
CA GLY A 10 2.22 5.68 17.82
C GLY A 10 1.86 5.88 16.36
N SER A 11 1.06 4.96 15.84
CA SER A 11 0.40 5.08 14.54
C SER A 11 -0.16 6.48 14.37
N SER A 12 0.22 7.16 13.28
CA SER A 12 -0.40 8.43 12.91
C SER A 12 -1.76 8.10 12.29
N PRO A 13 -2.91 8.51 12.86
CA PRO A 13 -4.21 8.17 12.31
C PRO A 13 -4.39 8.69 10.87
N VAL A 14 -3.76 9.83 10.57
CA VAL A 14 -3.71 10.42 9.23
C VAL A 14 -2.91 9.53 8.26
N LEU A 15 -1.77 8.99 8.72
CA LEU A 15 -0.98 8.06 7.93
C LEU A 15 -1.76 6.76 7.66
N ASP A 16 -2.39 6.19 8.69
CA ASP A 16 -3.12 4.93 8.58
C ASP A 16 -4.29 5.05 7.60
N GLU A 17 -5.08 6.12 7.71
CA GLU A 17 -6.19 6.39 6.80
C GLU A 17 -5.69 6.57 5.36
N ALA A 18 -4.61 7.35 5.17
CA ALA A 18 -4.03 7.56 3.85
C ALA A 18 -3.51 6.26 3.23
N LEU A 19 -2.80 5.44 4.00
CA LEU A 19 -2.31 4.13 3.56
C LEU A 19 -3.46 3.17 3.27
N HIS A 20 -4.53 3.18 4.06
CA HIS A 20 -5.72 2.39 3.81
C HIS A 20 -6.34 2.74 2.46
N ARG A 21 -6.56 4.03 2.18
CA ARG A 21 -7.10 4.51 0.89
C ARG A 21 -6.21 4.11 -0.30
N LEU A 22 -4.89 4.28 -0.16
CA LEU A 22 -3.93 3.91 -1.20
C LEU A 22 -3.84 2.40 -1.42
N SER A 23 -4.03 1.58 -0.38
CA SER A 23 -4.03 0.11 -0.49
C SER A 23 -5.19 -0.43 -1.34
N GLN A 24 -6.23 0.38 -1.57
CA GLN A 24 -7.36 0.04 -2.45
C GLN A 24 -7.08 0.33 -3.93
N THR A 25 -5.85 0.66 -4.29
CA THR A 25 -5.45 1.01 -5.67
C THR A 25 -4.38 0.07 -6.21
N GLY A 26 -4.13 0.16 -7.52
CA GLY A 26 -3.08 -0.63 -8.17
C GLY A 26 -1.66 -0.20 -7.77
N PRO A 27 -0.69 -1.14 -7.81
CA PRO A 27 0.72 -0.84 -7.56
C PRO A 27 1.37 -0.04 -8.69
N GLU A 28 0.77 -0.05 -9.89
CA GLU A 28 1.15 0.80 -11.03
C GLU A 28 -0.08 1.44 -11.68
N PHE A 29 0.14 2.54 -12.39
CA PHE A 29 -0.88 3.27 -13.14
C PHE A 29 -0.29 3.80 -14.46
N ARG A 30 -1.16 4.27 -15.37
CA ARG A 30 -0.76 4.86 -16.67
C ARG A 30 0.28 4.05 -17.47
N GLY A 31 0.15 2.72 -17.49
CA GLY A 31 0.99 1.85 -18.31
C GLY A 31 2.40 1.58 -17.76
N GLY A 32 2.58 1.65 -16.44
CA GLY A 32 3.81 1.20 -15.77
C GLY A 32 4.43 2.20 -14.79
N LEU A 33 3.78 3.32 -14.50
CA LEU A 33 4.24 4.23 -13.46
C LEU A 33 3.93 3.62 -12.09
N SER A 34 4.96 3.43 -11.27
CA SER A 34 4.79 2.91 -9.91
C SER A 34 3.98 3.87 -9.04
N ASN A 35 3.08 3.30 -8.26
CA ASN A 35 2.34 4.03 -7.24
C ASN A 35 3.25 4.36 -6.05
N HIS A 36 3.74 5.59 -5.99
CA HIS A 36 4.59 6.07 -4.89
C HIS A 36 3.80 6.76 -3.76
N GLY A 37 2.46 6.70 -3.79
CA GLY A 37 1.61 7.32 -2.79
C GLY A 37 2.00 7.00 -1.34
N PRO A 38 2.22 5.71 -0.99
CA PRO A 38 2.61 5.34 0.38
C PRO A 38 3.86 6.03 0.88
N MET A 39 4.88 6.19 0.02
CA MET A 39 6.13 6.87 0.39
C MET A 39 5.94 8.37 0.55
N VAL A 40 5.08 8.99 -0.27
CA VAL A 40 4.81 10.43 -0.17
C VAL A 40 4.06 10.75 1.12
N VAL A 41 3.03 9.97 1.47
CA VAL A 41 2.26 10.21 2.71
C VAL A 41 3.12 10.00 3.96
N GLU A 42 3.99 8.98 3.96
CA GLU A 42 4.94 8.80 5.05
C GLU A 42 5.93 9.97 5.15
N ALA A 43 6.44 10.46 4.01
CA ALA A 43 7.35 11.61 3.99
C ALA A 43 6.66 12.88 4.52
N LEU A 44 5.43 13.18 4.11
CA LEU A 44 4.67 14.33 4.61
C LEU A 44 4.49 14.27 6.12
N VAL A 45 4.11 13.11 6.66
CA VAL A 45 3.93 12.91 8.11
C VAL A 45 5.25 13.07 8.86
N ARG A 46 6.34 12.47 8.37
CA ARG A 46 7.68 12.61 9.00
C ARG A 46 8.23 14.04 8.94
N LEU A 47 7.82 14.83 7.95
CA LEU A 47 8.17 16.24 7.83
C LEU A 47 7.24 17.18 8.63
N GLY A 48 6.29 16.64 9.40
CA GLY A 48 5.35 17.43 10.19
C GLY A 48 4.24 18.12 9.37
N ARG A 49 4.03 17.69 8.12
CA ARG A 49 3.02 18.22 7.18
C ARG A 49 1.78 17.34 7.09
N GLN A 50 1.33 16.83 8.24
CA GLN A 50 0.16 15.95 8.33
C GLN A 50 -1.12 16.61 7.79
N ASP A 51 -1.21 17.93 7.90
CA ASP A 51 -2.31 18.77 7.42
C ASP A 51 -2.44 18.78 5.88
N GLU A 52 -1.37 18.42 5.15
CA GLU A 52 -1.40 18.36 3.69
C GLU A 52 -1.78 16.98 3.13
N VAL A 53 -1.77 15.94 3.97
CA VAL A 53 -1.92 14.54 3.51
C VAL A 53 -3.26 14.32 2.82
N GLU A 54 -4.35 14.74 3.44
CA GLU A 54 -5.71 14.53 2.91
C GLU A 54 -5.84 15.16 1.52
N ARG A 55 -5.52 16.46 1.40
CA ARG A 55 -5.57 17.20 0.14
C ARG A 55 -4.68 16.56 -0.93
N TRP A 56 -3.50 16.10 -0.55
CA TRP A 56 -2.57 15.46 -1.49
C TRP A 56 -3.12 14.12 -1.99
N VAL A 57 -3.63 13.27 -1.08
CA VAL A 57 -4.24 11.97 -1.42
C VAL A 57 -5.46 12.15 -2.31
N ASP A 58 -6.34 13.11 -2.01
CA ASP A 58 -7.54 13.40 -2.80
C ASP A 58 -7.20 13.79 -4.25
N GLY A 59 -6.10 14.52 -4.46
CA GLY A 59 -5.63 14.87 -5.80
C GLY A 59 -4.89 13.74 -6.53
N TYR A 60 -4.35 12.77 -5.78
CA TYR A 60 -3.55 11.69 -6.33
C TYR A 60 -4.37 10.44 -6.69
N LEU A 61 -5.33 10.05 -5.85
CA LEU A 61 -6.17 8.86 -6.04
C LEU A 61 -6.82 8.78 -7.44
N PRO A 62 -7.39 9.87 -8.03
CA PRO A 62 -8.01 9.79 -9.35
C PRO A 62 -7.05 9.45 -10.49
N GLN A 63 -5.73 9.48 -10.26
CA GLN A 63 -4.72 9.12 -11.25
C GLN A 63 -4.37 7.63 -11.24
N LEU A 64 -4.71 6.93 -10.15
CA LEU A 64 -4.29 5.56 -9.92
C LEU A 64 -5.23 4.57 -10.62
N ALA A 65 -4.65 3.44 -11.01
CA ALA A 65 -5.45 2.32 -11.51
C ALA A 65 -6.19 1.64 -10.36
N GLU A 66 -7.24 0.92 -10.71
CA GLU A 66 -7.95 0.05 -9.77
C GLU A 66 -7.01 -1.04 -9.21
N ARG A 67 -7.35 -1.53 -8.02
CA ARG A 67 -6.64 -2.65 -7.42
C ARG A 67 -6.73 -3.88 -8.34
N PRO A 68 -5.62 -4.59 -8.59
CA PRO A 68 -5.61 -5.77 -9.44
C PRO A 68 -6.53 -6.85 -8.88
N THR A 69 -7.42 -7.36 -9.73
CA THR A 69 -8.32 -8.47 -9.39
C THR A 69 -7.61 -9.80 -9.66
N PRO A 70 -7.67 -10.78 -8.74
CA PRO A 70 -7.15 -12.11 -8.99
C PRO A 70 -7.88 -12.78 -10.16
N SER A 71 -7.10 -13.45 -11.01
CA SER A 71 -7.55 -14.21 -12.17
C SER A 71 -7.44 -15.73 -11.98
N ALA A 72 -6.48 -16.19 -11.18
CA ALA A 72 -6.23 -17.61 -10.90
C ALA A 72 -5.56 -17.82 -9.54
N ARG A 73 -5.87 -18.91 -8.86
CA ARG A 73 -5.22 -19.25 -7.58
C ARG A 73 -3.76 -19.65 -7.83
N ILE A 74 -2.83 -19.11 -7.04
CA ILE A 74 -1.46 -19.63 -6.91
C ILE A 74 -1.45 -20.69 -5.82
N SER A 75 -0.73 -21.78 -6.07
CA SER A 75 -0.46 -22.86 -5.13
C SER A 75 1.04 -23.01 -4.89
N GLU A 76 1.42 -23.63 -3.79
CA GLU A 76 2.83 -23.91 -3.48
C GLU A 76 3.55 -24.70 -4.59
N ALA A 77 2.81 -25.50 -5.36
CA ALA A 77 3.36 -26.29 -6.45
C ALA A 77 3.75 -25.47 -7.69
N ASP A 78 3.09 -24.33 -7.93
CA ASP A 78 3.25 -23.51 -9.16
C ASP A 78 3.73 -22.08 -8.90
N GLU A 79 4.00 -21.70 -7.65
CA GLU A 79 4.55 -20.39 -7.27
C GLU A 79 5.71 -19.94 -8.16
N ARG A 80 6.69 -20.83 -8.40
CA ARG A 80 7.87 -20.50 -9.22
C ARG A 80 7.51 -20.18 -10.66
N GLU A 81 6.50 -20.83 -11.21
CA GLU A 81 6.04 -20.60 -12.59
C GLU A 81 5.26 -19.29 -12.71
N ALA A 82 4.64 -18.82 -11.62
CA ALA A 82 3.92 -17.55 -11.57
C ALA A 82 4.84 -16.31 -11.42
N LEU A 83 6.14 -16.50 -11.16
CA LEU A 83 7.09 -15.40 -10.98
C LEU A 83 7.40 -14.67 -12.30
N GLY A 84 7.51 -13.35 -12.23
CA GLY A 84 7.90 -12.51 -13.36
C GLY A 84 6.75 -12.17 -14.33
N ASP A 85 5.57 -12.78 -14.18
CA ASP A 85 4.39 -12.40 -14.94
C ASP A 85 3.56 -11.34 -14.20
N TYR A 86 3.66 -10.09 -14.65
CA TYR A 86 2.95 -8.96 -14.03
C TYR A 86 1.43 -9.14 -14.02
N ARG A 87 0.86 -9.91 -14.97
CA ARG A 87 -0.57 -10.19 -15.01
C ARG A 87 -1.05 -10.96 -13.78
N ARG A 88 -0.13 -11.66 -13.09
CA ARG A 88 -0.39 -12.46 -11.89
C ARG A 88 -0.35 -11.64 -10.60
N VAL A 89 -0.15 -10.32 -10.66
CA VAL A 89 -0.04 -9.47 -9.44
C VAL A 89 -1.27 -9.60 -8.53
N GLY A 90 -2.48 -9.68 -9.08
CA GLY A 90 -3.71 -9.90 -8.29
C GLY A 90 -3.72 -11.27 -7.61
N ASP A 91 -3.20 -12.28 -8.29
CA ASP A 91 -3.12 -13.66 -7.78
C ASP A 91 -2.14 -13.75 -6.61
N TRP A 92 -0.98 -13.10 -6.72
CA TRP A 92 0.00 -12.99 -5.64
C TRP A 92 -0.56 -12.27 -4.42
N LEU A 93 -1.35 -11.21 -4.63
CA LEU A 93 -2.01 -10.49 -3.54
C LEU A 93 -2.99 -11.38 -2.77
N ALA A 94 -3.82 -12.16 -3.48
CA ALA A 94 -4.73 -13.11 -2.85
C ALA A 94 -3.98 -14.21 -2.11
N TYR A 95 -2.97 -14.82 -2.75
CA TYR A 95 -2.15 -15.88 -2.16
C TYR A 95 -1.52 -15.44 -0.84
N PHE A 96 -0.78 -14.34 -0.81
CA PHE A 96 -0.13 -13.90 0.42
C PHE A 96 -1.11 -13.41 1.50
N THR A 97 -2.30 -12.91 1.11
CA THR A 97 -3.36 -12.60 2.08
C THR A 97 -3.81 -13.87 2.81
N GLU A 98 -4.13 -14.93 2.06
CA GLU A 98 -4.50 -16.22 2.65
C GLU A 98 -3.38 -16.78 3.55
N GLN A 99 -2.12 -16.75 3.10
CA GLN A 99 -1.00 -17.25 3.90
C GLN A 99 -0.80 -16.48 5.21
N LEU A 100 -1.03 -15.16 5.23
CA LEU A 100 -0.94 -14.34 6.44
C LEU A 100 -2.10 -14.58 7.41
N GLU A 101 -3.29 -14.92 6.90
CA GLU A 101 -4.44 -15.29 7.74
C GLU A 101 -4.25 -16.66 8.42
N GLU A 102 -3.59 -17.59 7.75
CA GLU A 102 -3.32 -18.94 8.25
C GLU A 102 -2.09 -19.04 9.19
N ALA A 103 -1.21 -18.03 9.21
CA ALA A 103 0.03 -18.00 10.01
C ALA A 103 0.25 -16.65 10.73
N PRO A 104 -0.47 -16.37 11.84
CA PRO A 104 -0.38 -15.13 12.60
C PRO A 104 0.89 -14.97 13.45
#